data_AF-A0A4P6B5N1-F1
#
_entry.id   AF-A0A4P6B5N1-F1
#
_cell.length_a   1.000
_cell.length_b   1.000
_cell.length_c   1.000
_cell.angle_alpha   90.00
_cell.angle_beta   90.00
_cell.angle_gamma   90.00
#
_symmetry.space_group_name_H-M   'P 1'
#
loop_
_entity.id
_entity.type
_entity.pdbx_description
1 polymer ?
#
loop_
_entity_poly.entity_id
_entity_poly.type
_entity_poly.pdbx_seq_one_letter_code
_entity_poly.pdbx_strand_id
1 'polypeptide(L)' 'MARLLEELTSEAIDAFNREETIVLLPVGATEQHGKHLPVGTDTMILKSVLERVLKDIDPEIPLLITPRYTGWQE' A
#
# COMPACT_ATOMS: atom_id res chain seq x y z
N MET A 1 5.06 -13.40 -4.40
CA MET A 1 5.24 -12.36 -5.44
C MET A 1 4.20 -11.29 -5.16
N ALA A 2 4.57 -10.02 -5.06
CA ALA A 2 3.61 -8.96 -4.71
C ALA A 2 2.52 -8.78 -5.78
N ARG A 3 1.30 -8.45 -5.35
CA ARG A 3 0.14 -8.15 -6.23
C ARG A 3 -0.61 -6.92 -5.73
N LEU A 4 -1.16 -6.15 -6.66
CA LEU A 4 -2.06 -5.04 -6.34
C LEU A 4 -3.50 -5.54 -6.38
N LEU A 5 -4.22 -5.41 -5.26
CA LEU A 5 -5.59 -5.87 -5.11
C LEU A 5 -6.55 -5.20 -6.11
N GLU A 6 -6.30 -3.92 -6.44
CA GLU A 6 -7.09 -3.15 -7.41
C GLU A 6 -7.00 -3.65 -8.86
N GLU A 7 -6.01 -4.49 -9.17
CA GLU A 7 -5.80 -5.06 -10.49
C GLU A 7 -6.37 -6.49 -10.63
N LEU A 8 -6.98 -7.03 -9.57
CA LEU A 8 -7.45 -8.42 -9.52
C LEU A 8 -8.98 -8.52 -9.65
N THR A 9 -9.44 -9.60 -10.28
CA THR A 9 -10.86 -10.00 -10.23
C THR A 9 -11.17 -10.67 -8.89
N SER A 10 -12.45 -10.78 -8.53
CA SER A 10 -12.89 -11.52 -7.34
C SER A 10 -12.42 -12.98 -7.35
N GLU A 11 -12.46 -13.63 -8.52
CA GLU A 11 -12.00 -15.01 -8.69
C GLU A 11 -10.48 -15.14 -8.45
N ALA A 12 -9.69 -14.16 -8.93
CA ALA A 12 -8.27 -14.12 -8.67
C ALA A 12 -7.95 -13.89 -7.19
N ILE A 13 -8.76 -13.09 -6.49
CA ILE A 13 -8.65 -12.87 -5.04
C ILE A 13 -8.98 -14.15 -4.26
N ASP A 14 -10.02 -14.88 -4.65
CA ASP A 14 -10.44 -16.12 -3.98
C ASP A 14 -9.43 -17.26 -4.15
N ALA A 15 -8.54 -17.18 -5.14
CA ALA A 15 -7.47 -18.15 -5.35
C ALA A 15 -6.29 -18.03 -4.34
N PHE A 16 -6.22 -16.95 -3.55
CA PHE A 16 -5.15 -16.79 -2.56
C PHE A 16 -5.36 -17.67 -1.33
N ASN A 17 -4.26 -18.23 -0.80
CA ASN A 17 -4.28 -18.91 0.49
C ASN A 17 -4.42 -17.87 1.63
N ARG A 18 -5.58 -17.83 2.28
CA ARG A 18 -5.91 -16.84 3.33
C ARG A 18 -5.06 -16.97 4.59
N GLU A 19 -4.51 -18.15 4.87
CA GLU A 19 -3.70 -18.40 6.07
C GLU A 19 -2.23 -17.96 5.90
N GLU A 20 -1.77 -17.83 4.65
CA GLU A 20 -0.37 -17.51 4.33
C GLU A 20 -0.20 -16.12 3.71
N THR A 21 -1.25 -15.58 3.08
CA THR A 21 -1.19 -14.30 2.37
C THR A 21 -1.09 -13.14 3.36
N ILE A 22 -0.04 -12.32 3.20
CA ILE A 22 0.10 -11.07 3.94
C ILE A 22 -0.64 -9.98 3.17
N VAL A 23 -1.54 -9.26 3.84
CA VAL A 23 -2.21 -8.10 3.27
C VAL A 23 -1.57 -6.83 3.81
N LEU A 24 -1.03 -6.01 2.93
CA LEU A 24 -0.52 -4.68 3.25
C LEU A 24 -1.58 -3.63 2.89
N LEU A 25 -2.05 -2.90 3.90
CA LEU A 25 -2.93 -1.75 3.74
C LEU A 25 -2.11 -0.46 3.82
N PRO A 26 -1.85 0.22 2.70
CA PRO A 26 -1.10 1.47 2.73
C PRO A 26 -2.01 2.62 3.16
N VAL A 27 -1.62 3.31 4.24
CA VAL A 27 -2.37 4.44 4.81
C VAL A 27 -1.48 5.68 4.88
N GLY A 28 -1.93 6.75 4.27
CA GLY A 28 -1.39 8.10 4.43
C GLY A 28 -2.44 9.07 4.95
N ALA A 29 -2.04 10.33 5.13
CA ALA A 29 -2.91 11.41 5.56
C ALA A 29 -2.78 12.65 4.66
N THR A 30 -3.84 13.45 4.66
CA THR A 30 -3.81 14.85 4.26
C THR A 30 -3.86 15.69 5.53
N GLU A 31 -2.75 16.30 5.90
CA GLU A 31 -2.60 17.04 7.16
C GLU A 31 -1.55 18.17 7.08
N GLN A 32 -1.61 19.12 8.01
CA GLN A 32 -0.72 20.28 8.03
C GLN A 32 0.69 19.92 8.51
N HIS A 33 1.71 20.11 7.67
CA HIS A 33 3.14 19.95 8.03
C HIS A 33 3.92 21.28 8.12
N GLY A 34 3.26 22.34 8.62
CA GLY A 34 3.84 23.68 8.67
C GLY A 34 3.91 24.37 7.29
N LYS A 35 4.47 25.59 7.24
CA LYS A 35 4.49 26.42 6.01
C LYS A 35 5.44 25.94 4.92
N HIS A 36 6.18 24.86 5.15
CA HIS A 36 7.32 24.45 4.34
C HIS A 36 7.12 23.10 3.63
N LEU A 37 6.04 22.38 3.94
CA LEU A 37 5.74 21.08 3.35
C LEU A 37 4.28 21.02 2.86
N PRO A 38 4.02 20.29 1.76
CA PRO A 38 2.65 20.06 1.28
C PRO A 38 1.84 19.23 2.26
N VAL A 39 0.52 19.39 2.23
CA VAL A 39 -0.40 18.63 3.10
C VAL A 39 -0.47 17.13 2.81
N GLY A 40 0.04 16.68 1.66
CA GLY A 40 0.08 15.26 1.28
C GLY A 40 1.41 14.57 1.55
N THR A 41 2.25 15.12 2.43
CA THR A 41 3.63 14.62 2.66
C THR A 41 3.63 13.15 3.05
N ASP A 42 2.71 12.73 3.93
CA ASP A 42 2.57 11.33 4.35
C ASP A 42 2.32 10.38 3.16
N THR A 43 1.39 10.72 2.27
CA THR A 43 1.10 9.92 1.08
C THR A 43 2.27 9.90 0.09
N MET A 44 3.04 10.99 -0.01
CA MET A 44 4.25 11.02 -0.84
C MET A 44 5.34 10.09 -0.30
N ILE A 45 5.60 10.12 1.02
CA ILE A 45 6.56 9.24 1.68
C ILE A 45 6.12 7.78 1.52
N LEU A 46 4.85 7.48 1.80
CA LEU A 46 4.28 6.15 1.66
C LEU A 46 4.47 5.59 0.25
N LYS A 47 4.26 6.41 -0.79
CA LYS A 47 4.49 6.00 -2.18
C LYS A 47 5.93 5.55 -2.39
N SER A 48 6.91 6.33 -1.95
CA SER A 48 8.33 5.97 -2.09
C SER A 48 8.71 4.72 -1.30
N VAL A 49 8.13 4.54 -0.10
CA VAL A 49 8.34 3.32 0.70
C VAL A 49 7.78 2.09 -0.03
N LEU A 50 6.55 2.16 -0.57
CA LEU A 50 5.95 1.06 -1.31
C LEU A 50 6.75 0.70 -2.57
N GLU A 51 7.21 1.69 -3.34
CA GLU A 51 8.06 1.47 -4.50
C GLU A 51 9.34 0.71 -4.13
N ARG A 52 9.92 1.04 -2.96
CA ARG A 52 11.11 0.34 -2.45
C ARG A 52 10.80 -1.08 -1.99
N VAL A 53 9.70 -1.29 -1.27
CA VAL A 53 9.26 -2.63 -0.84
C VAL A 53 9.04 -3.54 -2.04
N LEU A 54 8.33 -3.06 -3.06
CA LEU A 54 8.06 -3.82 -4.28
C LEU A 54 9.34 -4.22 -5.04
N LYS A 55 10.39 -3.39 -4.93
CA LYS A 55 11.69 -3.67 -5.55
C LYS A 55 12.52 -4.69 -4.78
N ASP A 56 12.48 -4.65 -3.45
CA ASP A 56 13.42 -5.37 -2.58
C ASP A 56 12.81 -6.63 -1.93
N ILE A 57 11.49 -6.82 -2.01
CA ILE A 57 10.82 -7.94 -1.34
C ILE A 57 11.21 -9.30 -1.95
N ASP A 58 11.36 -10.30 -1.08
CA ASP A 58 11.50 -11.69 -1.50
C ASP A 58 10.29 -12.11 -2.35
N PRO A 59 10.49 -12.55 -3.61
CA PRO A 59 9.41 -12.96 -4.48
C PRO A 59 8.61 -14.15 -3.97
N GLU A 60 9.10 -14.91 -2.98
CA GLU A 60 8.36 -16.01 -2.36
C GLU A 60 7.32 -15.53 -1.35
N ILE A 61 7.41 -14.29 -0.86
CA ILE A 61 6.40 -13.75 0.08
C ILE A 61 5.09 -13.51 -0.67
N PRO A 62 3.97 -14.12 -0.26
CA PRO A 62 2.64 -13.89 -0.85
C PRO A 62 2.06 -12.58 -0.31
N LEU A 63 2.55 -11.46 -0.84
CA LEU A 63 2.10 -10.12 -0.47
C LEU A 63 0.98 -9.61 -1.38
N LEU A 64 -0.14 -9.20 -0.79
CA LEU A 64 -1.23 -8.53 -1.46
C LEU A 64 -1.35 -7.09 -0.93
N ILE A 65 -1.31 -6.11 -1.82
CA ILE A 65 -1.34 -4.69 -1.47
C ILE A 65 -2.71 -4.14 -1.82
N THR A 66 -3.42 -3.58 -0.85
CA THR A 66 -4.74 -2.97 -1.09
C THR A 66 -4.62 -1.65 -1.85
N PRO A 67 -5.73 -1.09 -2.37
CA PRO A 67 -5.75 0.31 -2.77
C PRO A 67 -5.23 1.19 -1.64
N ARG A 68 -4.48 2.24 -2.01
CA ARG A 68 -3.95 3.20 -1.05
C ARG A 68 -5.10 4.01 -0.45
N TYR A 69 -5.15 4.09 0.87
CA TYR A 69 -6.06 4.95 1.59
C TYR A 69 -5.35 6.25 1.99
N THR A 70 -6.01 7.39 1.79
CA THR A 70 -5.55 8.68 2.31
C THR A 70 -6.66 9.28 3.15
N GLY A 71 -6.43 9.37 4.45
CA GLY A 71 -7.35 9.99 5.40
C GLY A 71 -7.22 11.51 5.42
N TRP A 72 -8.22 12.18 6.00
CA TRP A 72 -8.14 13.58 6.39
C TRP A 72 -7.77 13.67 7.87
N GLN A 73 -6.87 14.57 8.24
CA GLN A 73 -6.56 14.86 9.64
C GLN A 73 -6.63 16.37 9.91
N GLU A 74 -7.66 16.77 10.65
CA GLU A 74 -7.87 18.11 11.23
C GLU A 74 -8.53 18.01 12.60
#